data_AF-A0A7C5CGC9-F1
#
_entry.id   AF-A0A7C5CGC9-F1
#
_cell.length_a   1.000
_cell.length_b   1.000
_cell.length_c   1.000
_cell.angle_alpha   90.00
_cell.angle_beta   90.00
_cell.angle_gamma   90.00
#
_symmetry.space_group_name_H-M   'P 1'
#
loop_
_entity.id
_entity.type
_entity.pdbx_description
1 polymer ?
#
loop_
_entity_poly.entity_id
_entity_poly.type
_entity_poly.pdbx_seq_one_letter_code
_entity_poly.pdbx_strand_id
1 'polypeptide(L)'
;MSYFIDTITKKIGYLTAILAIFLALLVGYDALMRYLFSAGSIALQEIEWHIFDIVFLLGLSYALKHDKHVRVDIFFVNYSKQTKAIVEILSMLFLLIPFSLFFLQGSFDMALQS
;
A
#
# COMPACT_ATOMS: atom_id res chain seq x y z
N MET A 1 -2.11 -22.83 12.23
CA MET A 1 -2.62 -21.48 11.90
C MET A 1 -1.68 -20.70 10.98
N SER A 2 -0.36 -20.66 11.22
CA SER A 2 0.62 -19.92 10.38
C SER A 2 0.56 -20.27 8.88
N TYR A 3 0.47 -21.56 8.52
CA TYR A 3 0.60 -22.00 7.12
C TYR A 3 -0.47 -21.44 6.17
N PHE A 4 -1.71 -21.28 6.67
CA PHE A 4 -2.82 -20.75 5.87
C PHE A 4 -2.61 -19.27 5.56
N ILE A 5 -2.31 -18.47 6.60
CA ILE A 5 -1.97 -17.04 6.47
C ILE A 5 -0.76 -16.90 5.55
N ASP A 6 0.26 -17.73 5.73
CA ASP A 6 1.47 -17.69 4.92
C ASP A 6 1.21 -17.91 3.43
N THR A 7 0.33 -18.85 3.11
CA THR A 7 -0.07 -19.18 1.73
C THR A 7 -0.88 -18.05 1.12
N ILE A 8 -1.83 -17.48 1.87
CA ILE A 8 -2.63 -16.33 1.43
C ILE A 8 -1.73 -15.14 1.14
N THR A 9 -0.87 -14.75 2.09
CA THR A 9 0.02 -13.60 1.90
C THR A 9 0.90 -13.78 0.68
N LYS A 10 1.42 -15.00 0.42
CA LYS A 10 2.20 -15.28 -0.80
C LYS A 10 1.39 -15.12 -2.08
N LYS A 11 0.17 -15.66 -2.14
CA LYS A 11 -0.71 -15.52 -3.32
C LYS A 11 -1.06 -14.06 -3.59
N ILE A 12 -1.37 -13.31 -2.53
CA ILE A 12 -1.62 -11.87 -2.60
C ILE A 12 -0.37 -11.13 -3.10
N GLY A 13 0.82 -11.49 -2.63
CA GLY A 13 2.09 -10.95 -3.11
C GLY A 13 2.31 -11.17 -4.62
N TYR A 14 2.01 -12.37 -5.14
CA TYR A 14 2.10 -12.61 -6.58
C TYR A 14 1.06 -11.83 -7.38
N LEU A 15 -0.19 -11.77 -6.91
CA LEU A 15 -1.24 -10.99 -7.55
C LEU A 15 -0.87 -9.50 -7.64
N THR A 16 -0.41 -8.93 -6.52
CA THR A 16 -0.01 -7.52 -6.44
C THR A 16 1.20 -7.21 -7.32
N ALA A 17 2.17 -8.12 -7.43
CA ALA A 17 3.30 -7.96 -8.35
C ALA A 17 2.84 -7.89 -9.82
N ILE A 18 1.89 -8.75 -10.22
CA ILE A 18 1.34 -8.73 -11.59
C ILE A 18 0.56 -7.42 -11.83
N LEU A 19 -0.29 -7.02 -10.89
CA LEU A 19 -1.05 -5.77 -10.99
C LEU A 19 -0.14 -4.54 -11.01
N ALA A 20 0.98 -4.55 -10.28
CA ALA A 20 1.95 -3.45 -10.30
C ALA A 20 2.59 -3.27 -11.68
N ILE A 21 2.91 -4.38 -12.37
CA ILE A 21 3.41 -4.32 -13.75
C ILE A 21 2.34 -3.72 -14.68
N PHE A 22 1.10 -4.19 -14.55
CA PHE A 22 0.00 -3.67 -15.36
C PHE A 22 -0.25 -2.17 -15.11
N LEU A 23 -0.24 -1.75 -13.85
CA LEU A 23 -0.35 -0.35 -13.46
C LEU A 23 0.78 0.50 -14.07
N ALA A 24 2.03 0.04 -13.98
CA ALA A 24 3.17 0.76 -14.55
C ALA A 24 3.04 0.94 -16.07
N LEU A 25 2.57 -0.09 -16.78
CA LEU A 25 2.29 -0.01 -18.21
C LEU A 25 1.14 0.96 -18.51
N LEU A 26 0.09 0.95 -17.70
CA LEU A 26 -1.10 1.79 -17.91
C LEU A 26 -0.78 3.27 -17.66
N VAL A 27 -0.09 3.59 -16.56
CA VAL A 27 0.41 4.94 -16.26
C VAL A 27 1.40 5.41 -17.33
N GLY A 28 2.29 4.53 -17.81
CA GLY A 28 3.21 4.84 -18.88
C GLY A 28 2.50 5.14 -20.20
N TYR A 29 1.49 4.35 -20.55
CA TYR A 29 0.64 4.57 -21.72
C TYR A 29 -0.12 5.89 -21.62
N ASP A 30 -0.79 6.15 -20.50
CA ASP A 30 -1.55 7.38 -20.31
C ASP A 30 -0.65 8.61 -20.36
N ALA A 31 0.53 8.57 -19.73
CA ALA A 31 1.52 9.63 -19.83
C ALA A 31 1.98 9.87 -21.28
N LEU A 32 2.27 8.81 -22.04
CA LEU A 32 2.65 8.92 -23.46
C LEU A 32 1.54 9.58 -24.28
N MET A 33 0.30 9.12 -24.13
CA MET A 33 -0.86 9.67 -24.84
C MET A 33 -1.09 11.15 -24.50
N ARG A 34 -0.99 11.48 -23.21
CA ARG A 34 -1.18 12.84 -22.70
C ARG A 34 -0.11 13.81 -23.19
N TYR A 35 1.17 13.43 -23.14
CA TYR A 35 2.28 14.34 -23.44
C TYR A 35 2.70 14.36 -24.91
N LEU A 36 2.64 13.22 -25.62
CA LEU A 36 3.04 13.15 -27.03
C LEU A 36 1.89 13.41 -27.99
N PHE A 37 0.68 13.00 -27.62
CA PHE A 37 -0.50 13.06 -28.49
C PHE A 37 -1.56 14.05 -28.00
N SER A 38 -1.33 14.73 -26.87
CA SER A 38 -2.31 15.64 -26.23
C SER A 38 -3.68 14.98 -25.99
N ALA A 39 -3.71 13.66 -25.82
CA ALA A 39 -4.90 12.87 -25.65
C ALA A 39 -4.87 12.19 -24.28
N GLY A 40 -5.49 12.82 -23.27
CA GLY A 40 -5.66 12.24 -21.94
C GLY A 40 -7.06 11.64 -21.77
N SER A 41 -7.18 10.61 -20.93
CA SER A 41 -8.48 10.00 -20.58
C SER A 41 -8.69 9.99 -19.07
N ILE A 42 -9.73 10.69 -18.61
CA ILE A 42 -10.14 10.66 -17.19
C ILE A 42 -10.48 9.23 -16.77
N ALA A 43 -11.17 8.48 -17.64
CA ALA A 43 -11.52 7.09 -17.36
C ALA A 43 -10.29 6.18 -17.18
N LEU A 44 -9.21 6.41 -17.92
CA LEU A 44 -7.95 5.67 -17.70
C LEU A 44 -7.34 6.04 -16.35
N GLN A 45 -7.34 7.33 -16.02
CA GLN A 45 -6.81 7.82 -14.74
C GLN A 45 -7.59 7.27 -13.52
N GLU A 46 -8.92 7.15 -13.60
CA GLU A 46 -9.73 6.50 -12.56
C GLU A 46 -9.33 5.03 -12.37
N ILE A 47 -9.10 4.30 -13.47
CA ILE A 47 -8.64 2.90 -13.42
C ILE A 47 -7.24 2.79 -12.80
N GLU A 48 -6.33 3.73 -13.09
CA GLU A 48 -5.00 3.78 -12.45
C GLU A 48 -5.12 3.86 -10.94
N TRP A 49 -5.98 4.73 -10.43
CA TRP A 49 -6.13 4.97 -9.00
C TRP A 49 -6.70 3.74 -8.30
N HIS A 50 -7.71 3.09 -8.90
CA HIS A 50 -8.26 1.86 -8.34
C HIS A 50 -7.26 0.70 -8.34
N ILE A 51 -6.48 0.52 -9.41
CA ILE A 51 -5.44 -0.53 -9.45
C ILE A 51 -4.32 -0.22 -8.47
N PHE A 52 -3.93 1.05 -8.35
CA PHE A 52 -2.95 1.52 -7.39
C PHE A 52 -3.38 1.19 -5.95
N ASP A 53 -4.62 1.49 -5.58
CA ASP A 53 -5.15 1.20 -4.24
C ASP A 53 -5.10 -0.30 -3.93
N ILE A 54 -5.50 -1.14 -4.89
CA ILE A 54 -5.43 -2.61 -4.74
C ILE A 54 -3.98 -3.06 -4.52
N VAL A 55 -3.04 -2.57 -5.35
CA VAL A 55 -1.62 -2.91 -5.24
C VAL A 55 -1.06 -2.45 -3.89
N PHE A 56 -1.36 -1.23 -3.46
CA PHE A 56 -0.86 -0.65 -2.22
C PHE A 56 -1.39 -1.39 -1.00
N LEU A 57 -2.72 -1.54 -0.87
CA LEU A 57 -3.36 -2.14 0.29
C LEU A 57 -2.99 -3.62 0.45
N LEU A 58 -3.02 -4.37 -0.64
CA LEU A 58 -2.70 -5.79 -0.61
C LEU A 58 -1.19 -6.04 -0.51
N GLY A 59 -0.39 -5.24 -1.21
CA GLY A 59 1.07 -5.36 -1.25
C GLY A 59 1.72 -5.04 0.10
N LEU A 60 1.12 -4.12 0.88
CA LEU A 60 1.60 -3.75 2.20
C LEU A 60 1.67 -4.96 3.15
N SER A 61 0.70 -5.86 3.10
CA SER A 61 0.69 -7.07 3.93
C SER A 61 1.87 -8.01 3.63
N TYR A 62 2.25 -8.13 2.34
CA TYR A 62 3.38 -8.93 1.91
C TYR A 62 4.71 -8.28 2.28
N ALA A 63 4.80 -6.95 2.14
CA ALA A 63 5.98 -6.18 2.53
C ALA A 63 6.22 -6.24 4.05
N LEU A 64 5.15 -6.11 4.84
CA LEU A 64 5.21 -6.20 6.30
C LEU A 64 5.72 -7.57 6.76
N LYS A 65 5.21 -8.65 6.16
CA LYS A 65 5.67 -10.02 6.44
C LYS A 65 7.17 -10.24 6.23
N HIS A 66 7.78 -9.54 5.27
CA HIS A 66 9.21 -9.70 4.93
C HIS A 66 10.09 -8.58 5.51
N ASP A 67 9.57 -7.78 6.45
CA ASP A 67 10.26 -6.60 6.99
C ASP A 67 10.78 -5.65 5.90
N LYS A 68 10.02 -5.54 4.80
CA LYS A 68 10.30 -4.65 3.65
C LYS A 68 9.36 -3.45 3.59
N HIS A 69 8.56 -3.23 4.63
CA HIS A 69 7.77 -2.01 4.74
C HIS A 69 8.71 -0.80 4.89
N VAL A 70 8.30 0.36 4.38
CA VAL A 70 9.12 1.58 4.47
C VAL A 70 9.14 2.02 5.94
N ARG A 71 10.33 1.98 6.54
CA ARG A 71 10.60 2.36 7.92
C ARG A 71 11.65 3.45 7.96
N VAL A 72 11.45 4.44 8.82
CA VAL A 72 12.43 5.50 9.05
C VAL A 72 13.45 4.99 10.06
N ASP A 73 14.53 4.37 9.57
CA ASP A 73 15.52 3.68 10.41
C ASP A 73 16.59 4.56 11.05
N ILE A 74 16.63 5.84 10.69
CA ILE A 74 17.70 6.77 11.09
C ILE A 74 17.82 6.87 12.62
N PHE A 75 16.70 6.80 13.35
CA PHE A 75 16.69 6.91 14.82
C PHE A 75 17.01 5.61 15.55
N PHE A 76 16.93 4.47 14.87
CA PHE A 76 16.93 3.15 15.51
C PHE A 76 18.15 2.29 15.13
N VAL A 77 19.13 2.85 14.40
CA VAL A 77 20.30 2.10 13.90
C VAL A 77 20.98 1.30 15.02
N ASN A 78 21.21 1.91 16.18
CA ASN A 78 21.93 1.32 17.32
C ASN A 78 21.03 0.53 18.30
N TYR A 79 19.72 0.43 18.05
CA TYR A 79 18.81 -0.25 18.98
C TYR A 79 18.96 -1.77 18.90
N SER A 80 18.83 -2.45 20.04
CA SER A 80 18.77 -3.90 20.10
C SER A 80 17.54 -4.43 19.34
N LYS A 81 17.57 -5.71 18.90
CA LYS A 81 16.42 -6.34 18.22
C LYS A 81 15.13 -6.26 19.04
N GLN A 82 15.23 -6.42 20.36
CA GLN A 82 14.08 -6.35 21.27
C GLN A 82 13.52 -4.93 21.36
N THR A 83 14.40 -3.93 21.50
CA THR A 83 13.97 -2.53 21.54
C THR A 83 13.31 -2.10 20.23
N LYS A 84 13.84 -2.55 19.09
CA LYS A 84 13.22 -2.29 17.77
C LYS A 84 11.81 -2.87 17.69
N ALA A 85 11.62 -4.12 18.11
CA ALA A 85 10.30 -4.77 18.11
C ALA A 85 9.29 -4.06 19.04
N ILE A 86 9.73 -3.63 20.23
CA ILE A 86 8.86 -2.88 21.16
C ILE A 86 8.45 -1.54 20.54
N VAL A 87 9.41 -0.79 19.99
CA VAL A 87 9.12 0.50 19.33
C VAL A 87 8.16 0.31 18.16
N GLU A 88 8.35 -0.74 17.35
CA GLU A 88 7.48 -1.05 16.21
C GLU A 88 6.05 -1.35 16.67
N ILE A 89 5.87 -2.19 17.69
CA ILE A 89 4.55 -2.49 18.27
C ILE A 89 3.90 -1.22 18.82
N LEU A 90 4.64 -0.40 19.57
CA LEU A 90 4.11 0.85 20.14
C LEU A 90 3.74 1.85 19.04
N SER A 91 4.55 1.94 17.97
CA SER A 91 4.27 2.82 16.83
C SER A 91 3.02 2.37 16.09
N MET A 92 2.85 1.07 15.87
CA MET A 92 1.64 0.53 15.27
C MET A 92 0.41 0.80 16.13
N LEU A 93 0.52 0.61 17.44
CA LEU A 93 -0.60 0.73 18.37
C LEU A 93 -1.04 2.19 18.59
N PHE A 94 -0.10 3.12 18.76
CA PHE A 94 -0.38 4.50 19.17
C PHE A 94 -0.37 5.50 18.02
N LEU A 95 0.24 5.17 16.88
CA LEU A 95 0.24 6.05 15.70
C LEU A 95 -0.57 5.45 14.56
N LEU A 96 -0.22 4.24 14.10
CA LEU A 96 -0.85 3.67 12.91
C LEU A 96 -2.34 3.37 13.10
N ILE A 97 -2.73 2.68 14.18
CA ILE A 97 -4.13 2.33 14.42
C ILE A 97 -5.01 3.59 14.62
N PRO A 98 -4.68 4.53 15.52
CA PRO A 98 -5.53 5.71 15.74
C PRO A 98 -5.65 6.58 14.50
N PHE A 99 -4.55 6.76 13.75
CA PHE A 99 -4.58 7.52 12.51
C PHE A 99 -5.42 6.82 11.45
N SER A 100 -5.29 5.50 11.30
CA SER A 100 -6.12 4.72 10.38
C SER A 100 -7.61 4.84 10.72
N LEU A 101 -7.97 4.79 12.01
CA LEU A 101 -9.36 4.97 12.46
C LEU A 101 -9.87 6.39 12.16
N PHE A 102 -9.05 7.41 12.35
CA PHE A 102 -9.40 8.79 12.01
C PHE A 102 -9.70 8.95 10.52
N PHE A 103 -8.86 8.39 9.63
CA PHE A 103 -9.13 8.40 8.20
C PHE A 103 -10.37 7.58 7.84
N LEU A 104 -10.55 6.40 8.44
CA LEU A 104 -11.72 5.56 8.18
C LEU A 104 -13.03 6.28 8.54
N GLN A 105 -13.04 7.02 9.65
CA GLN A 105 -14.20 7.83 10.02
C GLN A 105 -14.50 8.89 8.94
N GLY A 106 -13.50 9.66 8.53
CA GLY A 106 -13.67 10.67 7.49
C GLY A 106 -14.10 10.07 6.14
N SER A 107 -13.50 8.95 5.74
CA SER A 107 -13.87 8.24 4.51
C SER A 107 -15.29 7.68 4.55
N PHE A 108 -15.74 7.18 5.71
CA PHE A 108 -17.11 6.68 5.88
C PHE A 108 -18.13 7.82 5.78
N ASP A 109 -17.85 8.95 6.42
CA ASP A 109 -18.71 10.14 6.33
C ASP A 109 -18.82 10.66 4.90
N MET A 110 -17.72 10.64 4.13
CA MET A 110 -17.72 10.99 2.70
C MET A 110 -18.55 10.01 1.88
N ALA A 111 -18.39 8.70 2.11
CA ALA A 111 -19.10 7.67 1.37
C ALA A 111 -20.63 7.69 1.60
N LEU A 112 -21.08 8.18 2.75
CA LEU A 112 -22.51 8.40 3.03
C LEU A 112 -23.08 9.67 2.39
N GLN A 113 -22.23 10.65 2.08
CA GLN A 113 -22.63 11.95 1.50
C GLN A 113 -22.60 11.96 -0.03
N SER A 114 -21.93 11.00 -0.66
CA SER A 114 -21.85 10.77 -2.11
C SER A 114 -23.00 9.94 -2.65
#